data_AF-A0A1B8Y0D0-F1
#
_entry.id   AF-A0A1B8Y0D0-F1
#
_cell.length_a   1.000
_cell.length_b   1.000
_cell.length_c   1.000
_cell.angle_alpha   90.00
_cell.angle_beta   90.00
_cell.angle_gamma   90.00
#
_symmetry.space_group_name_H-M   'P 1'
#
loop_
_entity.id
_entity.type
_entity.pdbx_description
1 polymer ?
#
loop_
_entity_poly.entity_id
_entity_poly.type
_entity_poly.pdbx_seq_one_letter_code
_entity_poly.pdbx_strand_id
1 'polypeptide(L)'
;VVSLGCGFDSLFFRLRMQSESPLCVWEVDFPSVVKRKCLLIEQSGDLRDLLGSYVTPDDNGPLVLLSQGYKLLGVDLTEVSSLDAALNLAGLSWDCPTLVLGEVALCYMDPARSTALIGWAAERFRDSRFVLYEQSCPSDPFGRVMTSHFASLNSPLLSLSEFPHIQDQEQRFLHK
;
A
#
# COMPACT_ATOMS: atom_id res chain seq x y z
N VAL A 1 -6.27 7.56 4.73
CA VAL A 1 -5.53 6.28 4.81
C VAL A 1 -4.82 6.08 3.49
N VAL A 2 -3.52 5.78 3.52
CA VAL A 2 -2.75 5.40 2.33
C VAL A 2 -2.37 3.93 2.50
N SER A 3 -2.91 3.04 1.66
CA SER A 3 -2.62 1.61 1.68
C SER A 3 -1.61 1.29 0.57
N LEU A 4 -0.40 0.91 0.97
CA LEU A 4 0.72 0.60 0.09
C LEU A 4 0.76 -0.92 -0.14
N GLY A 5 0.61 -1.34 -1.40
CA GLY A 5 0.48 -2.74 -1.78
C GLY A 5 -0.89 -3.28 -1.37
N CYS A 6 -1.95 -2.59 -1.79
CA CYS A 6 -3.31 -2.87 -1.33
C CYS A 6 -3.85 -4.24 -1.79
N GLY A 7 -3.28 -4.84 -2.83
CA GLY A 7 -3.83 -6.04 -3.47
C GLY A 7 -5.33 -5.88 -3.75
N PHE A 8 -6.10 -6.86 -3.30
CA PHE A 8 -7.57 -6.85 -3.37
C PHE A 8 -8.23 -6.61 -2.01
N ASP A 9 -7.56 -5.91 -1.08
CA ASP A 9 -8.17 -5.54 0.20
C ASP A 9 -9.46 -4.72 0.00
N SER A 10 -10.37 -4.85 0.95
CA SER A 10 -11.72 -4.28 0.91
C SER A 10 -11.98 -3.26 2.02
N LEU A 11 -10.94 -2.77 2.69
CA LEU A 11 -11.04 -1.90 3.87
C LEU A 11 -11.95 -0.70 3.63
N PHE A 12 -11.78 0.01 2.51
CA PHE A 12 -12.63 1.16 2.19
C PHE A 12 -14.12 0.77 2.21
N PHE A 13 -14.49 -0.28 1.49
CA PHE A 13 -15.88 -0.73 1.37
C PHE A 13 -16.43 -1.19 2.73
N ARG A 14 -15.64 -1.94 3.50
CA ARG A 14 -16.01 -2.37 4.86
C ARG A 14 -16.27 -1.19 5.78
N LEU A 15 -15.40 -0.18 5.77
CA LEU A 15 -15.55 1.01 6.58
C LEU A 15 -16.75 1.85 6.14
N ARG A 16 -16.97 1.99 4.83
CA ARG A 16 -18.09 2.76 4.28
C ARG A 16 -19.45 2.16 4.64
N MET A 17 -19.55 0.84 4.73
CA MET A 17 -20.75 0.14 5.20
C MET A 17 -21.01 0.35 6.71
N GLN A 18 -19.96 0.56 7.50
CA GLN A 18 -20.07 0.73 8.96
C GLN A 18 -20.28 2.18 9.39
N SER A 19 -19.81 3.16 8.60
CA SER A 19 -19.83 4.56 8.97
C SER A 19 -19.81 5.50 7.76
N GLU A 20 -20.44 6.66 7.90
CA GLU A 20 -20.32 7.79 6.97
C GLU A 20 -19.21 8.77 7.31
N SER A 21 -18.23 8.35 8.13
CA SER A 21 -17.05 9.15 8.46
C SER A 21 -16.40 9.73 7.19
N PRO A 22 -15.90 10.98 7.20
CA PRO A 22 -15.26 11.64 6.06
C PRO A 22 -13.87 11.05 5.71
N LEU A 23 -13.70 9.74 5.92
CA LEU A 23 -12.49 9.00 5.63
C LEU A 23 -12.25 8.96 4.13
N CYS A 24 -11.04 9.33 3.73
CA CYS A 24 -10.56 9.10 2.38
C CYS A 24 -9.46 8.03 2.38
N VAL A 25 -9.58 7.09 1.44
CA VAL A 25 -8.65 5.97 1.26
C VAL A 25 -7.98 6.10 -0.11
N TRP A 26 -6.65 6.09 -0.09
CA TRP A 26 -5.81 5.99 -1.28
C TRP A 26 -5.16 4.63 -1.24
N GLU A 27 -5.46 3.82 -2.24
CA GLU A 27 -4.85 2.52 -2.42
C GLU A 27 -3.86 2.56 -3.57
N VAL A 28 -2.69 1.98 -3.35
CA VAL A 28 -1.61 1.94 -4.33
C VAL A 28 -1.14 0.52 -4.49
N ASP A 29 -1.02 0.08 -5.73
CA ASP A 29 -0.39 -1.19 -6.10
C ASP A 29 0.16 -1.09 -7.53
N PHE A 30 0.79 -2.15 -8.02
CA PHE A 30 1.24 -2.22 -9.41
C PHE A 30 0.09 -1.95 -10.38
N PRO A 31 0.34 -1.27 -11.51
CA PRO A 31 -0.69 -0.98 -12.53
C PRO A 31 -1.53 -2.20 -12.93
N SER A 32 -0.90 -3.37 -13.08
CA SER A 32 -1.60 -4.61 -13.44
C SER A 32 -2.57 -5.10 -12.36
N VAL A 33 -2.24 -4.91 -11.08
CA VAL A 33 -3.06 -5.31 -9.93
C VAL A 33 -4.26 -4.38 -9.81
N VAL A 34 -4.03 -3.08 -9.80
CA VAL A 34 -5.11 -2.11 -9.65
C VAL A 34 -6.08 -2.08 -10.83
N LYS A 35 -5.61 -2.32 -12.07
CA LYS A 35 -6.51 -2.46 -13.24
C LYS A 35 -7.47 -3.64 -13.05
N ARG A 36 -6.97 -4.79 -12.57
CA ARG A 36 -7.81 -5.95 -12.25
C ARG A 36 -8.78 -5.65 -11.11
N LYS A 37 -8.33 -4.95 -10.07
CA LYS A 37 -9.20 -4.53 -8.95
C LYS A 37 -10.30 -3.59 -9.43
N CYS A 38 -9.98 -2.62 -10.28
CA CYS A 38 -10.94 -1.71 -10.89
C CYS A 38 -12.04 -2.47 -11.65
N LEU A 39 -11.65 -3.44 -12.48
CA LEU A 39 -12.62 -4.26 -13.21
C LEU A 39 -13.58 -5.02 -12.27
N LEU A 40 -13.08 -5.57 -11.16
CA LEU A 40 -13.93 -6.25 -10.17
C LEU A 40 -14.89 -5.30 -9.48
N ILE A 41 -14.43 -4.09 -9.15
CA ILE A 41 -15.25 -3.03 -8.57
C ILE A 41 -16.36 -2.65 -9.56
N GLU A 42 -16.03 -2.42 -10.83
CA GLU A 42 -17.00 -2.01 -11.86
C GLU A 42 -18.05 -3.10 -12.16
N GLN A 43 -17.67 -4.37 -12.05
CA GLN A 43 -18.57 -5.51 -12.25
C GLN A 43 -19.52 -5.75 -11.06
N SER A 44 -19.30 -5.11 -9.91
CA SER A 44 -20.16 -5.24 -8.74
C SER A 44 -21.08 -4.02 -8.58
N GLY A 45 -22.39 -4.24 -8.54
CA GLY A 45 -23.36 -3.17 -8.22
C GLY A 45 -23.11 -2.60 -6.82
N ASP A 46 -23.04 -3.48 -5.83
CA ASP A 46 -22.88 -3.09 -4.42
C ASP A 46 -21.62 -2.26 -4.17
N LEU A 47 -20.48 -2.60 -4.79
CA LEU A 47 -19.24 -1.84 -4.64
C LEU A 47 -19.32 -0.46 -5.32
N ARG A 48 -19.94 -0.39 -6.50
CA ARG A 48 -20.15 0.90 -7.19
C ARG A 48 -21.08 1.81 -6.40
N ASP A 49 -22.14 1.28 -5.82
CA ASP A 49 -23.07 2.05 -5.00
C ASP A 49 -22.36 2.66 -3.77
N LEU A 50 -21.44 1.91 -3.14
CA LEU A 50 -20.62 2.41 -2.04
C LEU A 50 -19.58 3.48 -2.45
N LEU A 51 -19.12 3.47 -3.70
CA LEU A 51 -18.22 4.51 -4.23
C LEU A 51 -18.93 5.84 -4.48
N GLY A 52 -20.23 5.79 -4.82
CA GLY A 52 -20.96 6.93 -5.34
C GLY A 52 -20.45 7.35 -6.72
N SER A 53 -20.37 8.65 -7.00
CA SER A 53 -19.82 9.14 -8.27
C SER A 53 -18.31 8.92 -8.34
N TYR A 54 -17.86 8.30 -9.43
CA TYR A 54 -16.45 8.06 -9.70
C TYR A 54 -16.11 8.27 -11.18
N VAL A 55 -14.82 8.43 -11.47
CA VAL A 55 -14.25 8.45 -12.81
C VAL A 55 -13.10 7.46 -12.90
N THR A 56 -12.90 6.90 -14.09
CA THR A 56 -11.76 6.06 -14.46
C THR A 56 -10.95 6.79 -15.53
N PRO A 57 -9.83 7.45 -15.14
CA PRO A 57 -8.99 8.19 -16.10
C PRO A 57 -8.38 7.25 -17.16
N ASP A 58 -7.95 7.83 -18.29
CA ASP A 58 -7.38 7.08 -19.41
C ASP A 58 -6.18 6.19 -18.99
N ASP A 59 -6.03 5.07 -19.68
CA ASP A 59 -5.16 3.93 -19.35
C ASP A 59 -3.65 4.20 -19.23
N ASN A 60 -3.22 5.41 -19.57
CA ASN A 60 -1.82 5.83 -19.67
C ASN A 60 -1.28 6.49 -18.38
N GLY A 61 -2.15 6.79 -17.42
CA GLY A 61 -1.78 7.49 -16.17
C GLY A 61 -1.70 6.58 -14.94
N PRO A 62 -1.18 7.09 -13.82
CA PRO A 62 -1.15 6.37 -12.55
C PRO A 62 -2.52 6.35 -11.85
N LEU A 63 -3.48 7.16 -12.28
CA LEU A 63 -4.81 7.23 -11.69
C LEU A 63 -5.71 6.20 -12.39
N VAL A 64 -6.22 5.22 -11.64
CA VAL A 64 -7.05 4.16 -12.22
C VAL A 64 -8.53 4.34 -11.90
N LEU A 65 -8.85 4.71 -10.66
CA LEU A 65 -10.22 5.02 -10.25
C LEU A 65 -10.22 6.13 -9.20
N LEU A 66 -11.03 7.16 -9.41
CA LEU A 66 -11.16 8.30 -8.51
C LEU A 66 -12.62 8.53 -8.13
N SER A 67 -12.91 8.46 -6.84
CA SER A 67 -14.18 8.86 -6.23
C SER A 67 -13.94 9.85 -5.10
N GLN A 68 -15.00 10.40 -4.50
CA GLN A 68 -14.87 11.34 -3.39
C GLN A 68 -14.16 10.73 -2.16
N GLY A 69 -14.43 9.46 -1.83
CA GLY A 69 -13.87 8.78 -0.64
C GLY A 69 -12.76 7.79 -0.94
N TYR A 70 -12.59 7.38 -2.19
CA TYR A 70 -11.68 6.28 -2.56
C TYR A 70 -10.92 6.57 -3.85
N LYS A 71 -9.60 6.37 -3.83
CA LYS A 71 -8.69 6.58 -4.95
C LYS A 71 -7.84 5.32 -5.12
N LEU A 72 -7.76 4.82 -6.33
CA LEU A 72 -6.99 3.64 -6.68
C LEU A 72 -5.92 4.02 -7.70
N LEU A 73 -4.65 3.80 -7.35
CA LEU A 73 -3.49 4.27 -8.08
C LEU A 73 -2.57 3.12 -8.50
N GLY A 74 -2.18 3.10 -9.77
CA GLY A 74 -1.25 2.14 -10.35
C GLY A 74 0.17 2.69 -10.35
N VAL A 75 0.95 2.35 -9.34
CA VAL A 75 2.31 2.85 -9.16
C VAL A 75 3.22 1.75 -8.62
N ASP A 76 4.41 1.62 -9.19
CA ASP A 76 5.49 0.83 -8.60
C ASP A 76 6.04 1.54 -7.36
N LEU A 77 5.86 0.92 -6.19
CA LEU A 77 6.29 1.48 -4.90
C LEU A 77 7.81 1.59 -4.73
N THR A 78 8.60 0.95 -5.60
CA THR A 78 10.06 1.15 -5.63
C THR A 78 10.46 2.51 -6.21
N GLU A 79 9.54 3.18 -6.90
CA GLU A 79 9.72 4.47 -7.58
C GLU A 79 8.99 5.59 -6.82
N VAL A 80 9.57 6.00 -5.70
CA VAL A 80 8.94 6.89 -4.72
C VAL A 80 8.56 8.26 -5.29
N SER A 81 9.33 8.78 -6.25
CA SER A 81 8.99 10.02 -6.98
C SER A 81 7.69 9.88 -7.79
N SER A 82 7.45 8.71 -8.38
CA SER A 82 6.22 8.43 -9.12
C SER A 82 5.02 8.32 -8.18
N LEU A 83 5.20 7.69 -7.01
CA LEU A 83 4.20 7.64 -5.95
C LEU A 83 3.81 9.05 -5.48
N ASP A 84 4.80 9.89 -5.23
CA ASP A 84 4.61 11.27 -4.81
C ASP A 84 3.78 12.07 -5.82
N ALA A 85 4.15 12.00 -7.10
CA ALA A 85 3.46 12.68 -8.18
C ALA A 85 2.02 12.16 -8.33
N ALA A 86 1.80 10.85 -8.24
CA ALA A 86 0.47 10.24 -8.35
C ALA A 86 -0.45 10.65 -7.20
N LEU A 87 0.04 10.68 -5.96
CA LEU A 87 -0.75 11.10 -4.80
C LEU A 87 -1.11 12.59 -4.88
N ASN A 88 -0.18 13.44 -5.31
CA ASN A 88 -0.45 14.86 -5.58
C ASN A 88 -1.53 15.03 -6.66
N LEU A 89 -1.40 14.31 -7.77
CA LEU A 89 -2.36 14.35 -8.87
C LEU A 89 -3.75 13.84 -8.45
N ALA A 90 -3.80 12.86 -7.54
CA ALA A 90 -5.02 12.34 -6.94
C ALA A 90 -5.62 13.25 -5.84
N GLY A 91 -5.02 14.42 -5.59
CA GLY A 91 -5.52 15.41 -4.64
C GLY A 91 -5.32 15.04 -3.17
N LEU A 92 -4.30 14.24 -2.84
CA LEU A 92 -3.95 13.98 -1.44
C LEU A 92 -3.49 15.29 -0.75
N SER A 93 -4.08 15.59 0.41
CA SER A 93 -3.65 16.69 1.26
C SER A 93 -2.63 16.20 2.29
N TRP A 94 -1.41 16.71 2.21
CA TRP A 94 -0.28 16.32 3.06
C TRP A 94 -0.38 16.81 4.52
N ASP A 95 -1.25 17.79 4.79
CA ASP A 95 -1.46 18.35 6.12
C ASP A 95 -2.50 17.58 6.95
N CYS A 96 -3.23 16.63 6.34
CA CYS A 96 -4.21 15.82 7.04
C CYS A 96 -3.53 14.70 7.85
N PRO A 97 -4.04 14.37 9.06
CA PRO A 97 -3.61 13.19 9.79
C PRO A 97 -3.74 11.93 8.93
N THR A 98 -2.63 11.24 8.72
CA THR A 98 -2.55 10.15 7.74
C THR A 98 -2.12 8.84 8.39
N LEU A 99 -2.98 7.83 8.31
CA LEU A 99 -2.60 6.44 8.54
C LEU A 99 -2.03 5.86 7.24
N VAL A 100 -0.78 5.39 7.28
CA VAL A 100 -0.11 4.66 6.21
C VAL A 100 -0.06 3.18 6.58
N LEU A 101 -0.49 2.30 5.67
CA LEU A 101 -0.54 0.86 5.86
C LEU A 101 0.41 0.17 4.88
N GLY A 102 1.26 -0.71 5.40
CA GLY A 102 1.99 -1.70 4.63
C GLY A 102 1.69 -3.09 5.19
N GLU A 103 0.82 -3.84 4.54
CA GLU A 103 0.38 -5.16 5.01
C GLU A 103 0.91 -6.24 4.06
N VAL A 104 1.97 -6.94 4.47
CA VAL A 104 2.66 -7.98 3.70
C VAL A 104 2.98 -7.52 2.27
N ALA A 105 3.48 -6.29 2.15
CA ALA A 105 3.81 -5.67 0.86
C ALA A 105 5.30 -5.34 0.77
N LEU A 106 5.83 -4.60 1.75
CA LEU A 106 7.21 -4.13 1.75
C LEU A 106 8.22 -5.28 1.87
N CYS A 107 7.83 -6.41 2.48
CA CYS A 107 8.66 -7.59 2.61
C CYS A 107 9.17 -8.16 1.28
N TYR A 108 8.47 -7.91 0.16
CA TYR A 108 8.86 -8.36 -1.18
C TYR A 108 9.79 -7.38 -1.91
N MET A 109 9.98 -6.17 -1.37
CA MET A 109 10.83 -5.15 -1.98
C MET A 109 12.28 -5.33 -1.54
N ASP A 110 13.19 -4.91 -2.43
CA ASP A 110 14.59 -4.68 -2.07
C ASP A 110 14.68 -3.82 -0.79
N PRO A 111 15.50 -4.22 0.21
CA PRO A 111 15.58 -3.55 1.51
C PRO A 111 15.84 -2.04 1.40
N ALA A 112 16.70 -1.61 0.48
CA ALA A 112 17.01 -0.19 0.31
C ALA A 112 15.81 0.57 -0.26
N ARG A 113 15.08 -0.03 -1.21
CA ARG A 113 13.87 0.57 -1.80
C ARG A 113 12.72 0.69 -0.80
N SER A 114 12.43 -0.36 -0.03
CA SER A 114 11.38 -0.28 1.00
C SER A 114 11.76 0.65 2.16
N THR A 115 13.06 0.77 2.48
CA THR A 115 13.53 1.74 3.48
C THR A 115 13.41 3.17 2.97
N ALA A 116 13.73 3.42 1.69
CA ALA A 116 13.50 4.73 1.07
C ALA A 116 12.01 5.12 1.05
N LEU A 117 11.11 4.16 0.83
CA LEU A 117 9.66 4.38 0.91
C LEU A 117 9.20 4.79 2.33
N ILE A 118 9.73 4.14 3.37
CA ILE A 118 9.46 4.53 4.77
C ILE A 118 9.99 5.94 5.05
N GLY A 119 11.23 6.24 4.66
CA GLY A 119 11.84 7.56 4.81
C GLY A 119 11.07 8.66 4.10
N TRP A 120 10.62 8.40 2.86
CA TRP A 120 9.75 9.32 2.13
C TRP A 120 8.43 9.58 2.85
N ALA A 121 7.78 8.55 3.38
CA ALA A 121 6.52 8.72 4.12
C ALA A 121 6.73 9.61 5.35
N ALA A 122 7.83 9.41 6.09
CA ALA A 122 8.21 10.24 7.23
C ALA A 122 8.51 11.70 6.83
N GLU A 123 9.05 11.94 5.64
CA GLU A 123 9.33 13.30 5.15
C GLU A 123 8.09 14.03 4.64
N ARG A 124 7.14 13.31 4.03
CA ARG A 124 5.97 13.92 3.39
C ARG A 124 4.79 14.13 4.32
N PHE A 125 4.53 13.19 5.24
CA PHE A 125 3.38 13.28 6.13
C PHE A 125 3.77 13.86 7.50
N ARG A 126 3.37 15.11 7.75
CA ARG A 126 3.69 15.82 9.01
C ARG A 126 3.08 15.19 10.26
N ASP A 127 1.85 14.71 10.16
CA ASP A 127 1.19 13.92 11.22
C ASP A 127 0.74 12.60 10.62
N SER A 128 1.53 11.55 10.87
CA SER A 128 1.22 10.21 10.38
C SER A 128 1.45 9.13 11.41
N ARG A 129 0.79 7.99 11.19
CA ARG A 129 1.12 6.71 11.80
C ARG A 129 1.35 5.72 10.68
N PHE A 130 2.49 5.06 10.71
CA PHE A 130 2.79 3.96 9.79
C PHE A 130 2.55 2.64 10.51
N VAL A 131 1.69 1.79 9.96
CA VAL A 131 1.46 0.44 10.44
C VAL A 131 2.04 -0.53 9.41
N LEU A 132 3.09 -1.24 9.83
CA LEU A 132 3.73 -2.28 9.05
C LEU A 132 3.39 -3.63 9.67
N TYR A 133 2.89 -4.56 8.84
CA TYR A 133 2.65 -5.94 9.21
C TYR A 133 3.36 -6.84 8.20
N GLU A 134 4.39 -7.56 8.62
CA GLU A 134 5.13 -8.50 7.79
C GLU A 134 5.82 -9.58 8.62
N GLN A 135 6.48 -10.53 7.95
CA GLN A 135 7.13 -11.67 8.59
C GLN A 135 8.35 -11.25 9.41
N SER A 136 8.71 -12.08 10.40
CA SER A 136 9.93 -11.97 11.20
C SER A 136 10.53 -13.36 11.48
N CYS A 137 11.71 -13.40 12.09
CA CYS A 137 12.39 -14.61 12.56
C CYS A 137 12.69 -15.64 11.46
N PRO A 138 13.41 -15.29 10.38
CA PRO A 138 13.67 -16.20 9.25
C PRO A 138 14.50 -17.43 9.63
N SER A 139 15.26 -17.37 10.73
CA SER A 139 16.25 -18.38 11.08
C SER A 139 15.71 -19.50 11.97
N ASP A 140 14.50 -19.39 12.53
CA ASP A 140 13.92 -20.48 13.32
C ASP A 140 13.41 -21.64 12.41
N PRO A 141 13.03 -22.81 12.95
CA PRO A 141 12.56 -23.92 12.13
C PRO A 141 11.39 -23.58 11.21
N PHE A 142 10.44 -22.75 11.65
CA PHE A 142 9.30 -22.32 10.84
C PHE A 142 9.73 -21.30 9.79
N GLY A 143 10.53 -20.29 10.18
CA GLY A 143 11.06 -19.25 9.32
C GLY A 143 11.85 -19.79 8.14
N ARG A 144 12.65 -20.85 8.35
CA ARG A 144 13.41 -21.51 7.26
C ARG A 144 12.49 -22.17 6.24
N VAL A 145 11.43 -22.84 6.70
CA VAL A 145 10.42 -23.43 5.81
C VAL A 145 9.66 -22.34 5.06
N MET A 146 9.22 -21.29 5.76
CA MET A 146 8.50 -20.15 5.20
C MET A 146 9.30 -19.44 4.10
N THR A 147 10.56 -19.08 4.37
CA THR A 147 11.44 -18.40 3.40
C THR A 147 11.70 -19.28 2.17
N SER A 148 11.95 -20.58 2.36
CA SER A 148 12.12 -21.54 1.27
C SER A 148 10.86 -21.69 0.42
N HIS A 149 9.68 -21.68 1.06
CA HIS A 149 8.39 -21.72 0.37
C HIS A 149 8.20 -20.50 -0.54
N PHE A 150 8.34 -19.29 0.00
CA PHE A 150 8.20 -18.06 -0.79
C PHE A 150 9.22 -17.96 -1.94
N ALA A 151 10.47 -18.39 -1.71
CA ALA A 151 11.47 -18.47 -2.77
C ALA A 151 11.05 -19.46 -3.89
N SER A 152 10.48 -20.61 -3.54
CA SER A 152 9.99 -21.59 -4.53
C SER A 152 8.84 -21.07 -5.40
N LEU A 153 8.09 -20.07 -4.91
CA LEU A 153 7.01 -19.38 -5.63
C LEU A 153 7.51 -18.17 -6.44
N ASN A 154 8.83 -17.98 -6.58
CA ASN A 154 9.45 -16.79 -7.18
C ASN A 154 8.99 -15.47 -6.54
N SER A 155 8.69 -15.50 -5.23
CA SER A 155 8.24 -14.34 -4.45
C SER A 155 9.03 -14.24 -3.14
N PRO A 156 10.38 -14.14 -3.20
CA PRO A 156 11.21 -14.16 -2.00
C PRO A 156 10.92 -12.96 -1.07
N LEU A 157 11.01 -13.20 0.25
CA LEU A 157 10.88 -12.17 1.28
C LEU A 157 12.21 -11.41 1.41
N LEU A 158 12.45 -10.47 0.49
CA LEU A 158 13.72 -9.75 0.35
C LEU A 158 14.09 -8.94 1.59
N SER A 159 13.15 -8.15 2.13
CA SER A 159 13.43 -7.29 3.29
C SER A 159 13.75 -8.08 4.57
N LEU A 160 13.29 -9.33 4.67
CA LEU A 160 13.52 -10.19 5.83
C LEU A 160 15.00 -10.60 5.99
N SER A 161 15.79 -10.49 4.92
CA SER A 161 17.23 -10.75 4.98
C SER A 161 18.02 -9.67 5.73
N GLU A 162 17.52 -8.43 5.72
CA GLU A 162 18.16 -7.28 6.37
C GLU A 162 17.47 -6.88 7.67
N PHE A 163 16.15 -7.11 7.78
CA PHE A 163 15.35 -6.82 8.97
C PHE A 163 14.71 -8.10 9.55
N PRO A 164 15.51 -9.06 10.07
CA PRO A 164 15.01 -10.36 10.50
C PRO A 164 14.17 -10.32 11.77
N HIS A 165 14.34 -9.33 12.65
CA HIS A 165 13.67 -9.24 13.94
C HIS A 165 12.92 -7.92 14.13
N ILE A 166 12.04 -7.87 15.14
CA ILE A 166 11.23 -6.69 15.46
C ILE A 166 12.12 -5.48 15.75
N GLN A 167 13.24 -5.69 16.44
CA GLN A 167 14.19 -4.63 16.77
C GLN A 167 14.80 -4.01 15.50
N ASP A 168 15.08 -4.82 14.47
CA ASP A 168 15.62 -4.31 13.21
C ASP A 168 14.60 -3.42 12.49
N GLN A 169 13.32 -3.78 12.54
CA GLN A 169 12.23 -2.94 12.04
C GLN A 169 12.11 -1.65 12.86
N GLU A 170 12.17 -1.71 14.19
CA GLU A 170 12.16 -0.50 15.02
C GLU A 170 13.30 0.45 14.64
N GLN A 171 14.52 -0.07 14.47
CA GLN A 171 15.67 0.74 14.06
C GLN A 171 15.47 1.35 12.67
N ARG A 172 14.93 0.57 11.72
CA ARG A 172 14.61 1.01 10.36
C ARG A 172 13.64 2.19 10.32
N PHE A 173 12.69 2.27 11.25
CA PHE A 173 11.76 3.41 11.34
C PHE A 173 12.32 4.61 12.10
N LEU A 174 13.33 4.41 12.96
CA LEU A 174 13.92 5.47 13.79
C LEU A 174 15.15 6.14 13.17
N HIS A 175 15.84 5.47 12.25
CA HIS A 175 17.10 5.93 11.66
C HIS A 175 17.01 6.03 10.13
N LYS A 176 17.41 7.20 9.60
CA LYS A 176 17.49 7.49 8.16
C LYS A 176 18.72 6.87 7.52
#